data_AF-A0A2P8R1Y0-F1
#
_entry.id   AF-A0A2P8R1Y0-F1
#
_cell.length_a   1.000
_cell.length_b   1.000
_cell.length_c   1.000
_cell.angle_alpha   90.00
_cell.angle_beta   90.00
_cell.angle_gamma   90.00
#
_symmetry.space_group_name_H-M   'P 1'
#
loop_
_entity.id
_entity.type
_entity.pdbx_description
1 polymer ?
#
loop_
_entity_poly.entity_id
_entity_poly.type
_entity_poly.pdbx_seq_one_letter_code
_entity_poly.pdbx_strand_id
1 'polypeptide(L)'
;MLWNLNEFFKTNEDFINYKTDTKTQAQIFNKKYKDKLSNLSSSQFEKALKEIEEISEKIAKIMTYSYLLFAKDTSNGGQLAKNEEECNEIYENLLFFDLEFNQIEDKKRDEFIKNIKKYSYYLSLLSKEKAHQLDLKEERILLKTSIVGSSAFSRLFDETMANLRFKFDDRKFSEEEILSKLHDKDRDIRKKAALSLSKTLKENSHLLSYIYNMIKTDLKIKCELRNYEFGEDIMHLNNQIDRSSVDALIEASEQSFNLVSSFYDKKREILGYEKLYDYDRYAPIGEDSEFSFEESKDIVLKAFNEFNPKFGEIAKKAFDENWIDAYPTKNKTSGAFSHSATSDTHPFVLLNYTNKKRDLFTLAHELGHAIHQYLAYEVGYFNSSTPLTTAETASVFCEMLVFDYVLDKSDDKDKLALIASKLEDIFATLYRQINFTTFERKVHASKDELSVDEIDEIWMEESRKMFGDSLILNDYYRHWWSYIPHFIHSPFYCYSYAYAQLLVLALFGLYKSGKCENFVEIYTNFLALGGSMAPRDMVFAFNLDINTKEFWQIGLKEIEKLVEKFKGLK
;
A
#
# COMPACT_ATOMS: atom_id res chain seq x y z
N MET A 1 25.85 4.57 4.67
CA MET A 1 25.28 5.64 3.83
C MET A 1 24.20 6.35 4.64
N LEU A 2 24.22 7.67 4.71
CA LEU A 2 23.22 8.50 5.41
C LEU A 2 22.70 9.51 4.40
N TRP A 3 21.39 9.74 4.37
CA TRP A 3 20.80 10.73 3.47
C TRP A 3 21.20 12.17 3.83
N ASN A 4 21.17 13.07 2.84
CA ASN A 4 21.47 14.48 3.04
C ASN A 4 20.20 15.35 3.14
N LEU A 5 19.73 15.63 4.36
CA LEU A 5 18.56 16.50 4.56
C LEU A 5 18.85 18.01 4.41
N ASN A 6 20.11 18.42 4.22
CA ASN A 6 20.46 19.82 3.93
C ASN A 6 20.05 20.24 2.52
N GLU A 7 19.52 19.33 1.70
CA GLU A 7 18.88 19.66 0.41
C GLU A 7 17.56 20.41 0.59
N PHE A 8 16.88 20.25 1.73
CA PHE A 8 15.67 21.02 2.03
C PHE A 8 16.01 22.44 2.50
N PHE A 9 16.79 22.55 3.57
CA PHE A 9 17.12 23.80 4.26
C PHE A 9 18.56 23.74 4.76
N LYS A 10 19.36 24.78 4.51
CA LYS A 10 20.77 24.83 4.95
C LYS A 10 20.88 25.16 6.43
N THR A 11 19.93 25.93 6.96
CA THR A 11 19.86 26.33 8.36
C THR A 11 18.44 26.21 8.90
N ASN A 12 18.30 26.14 10.24
CA ASN A 12 17.00 26.22 10.89
C ASN A 12 16.30 27.57 10.67
N GLU A 13 17.07 28.64 10.43
CA GLU A 13 16.52 29.95 10.08
C GLU A 13 15.84 29.92 8.71
N ASP A 14 16.45 29.26 7.71
CA ASP A 14 15.83 29.06 6.39
C ASP A 14 14.49 28.32 6.52
N PHE A 15 14.44 27.28 7.35
CA PHE A 15 13.22 26.51 7.59
C PHE A 15 12.11 27.36 8.23
N ILE A 16 12.43 28.16 9.26
CA ILE A 16 11.47 29.04 9.93
C ILE A 16 10.95 30.11 8.96
N ASN A 17 11.85 30.72 8.17
CA ASN A 17 11.48 31.72 7.17
C ASN A 17 10.57 31.12 6.09
N TYR A 18 10.88 29.90 5.62
CA TYR A 18 10.07 29.19 4.64
C TYR A 18 8.66 28.89 5.14
N LYS A 19 8.51 28.43 6.40
CA LYS A 19 7.19 28.24 7.03
C LYS A 19 6.40 29.55 7.10
N THR A 20 7.05 30.63 7.51
CA THR A 20 6.42 31.97 7.65
C THR A 20 5.96 32.52 6.30
N ASP A 21 6.79 32.39 5.26
CA ASP A 21 6.43 32.76 3.88
C ASP A 21 5.24 31.95 3.37
N THR A 22 5.27 30.63 3.56
CA THR A 22 4.19 29.72 3.16
C THR A 22 2.86 30.08 3.83
N LYS A 23 2.88 30.37 5.14
CA LYS A 23 1.70 30.86 5.87
C LYS A 23 1.17 32.17 5.29
N THR A 24 2.06 33.11 4.98
CA THR A 24 1.69 34.41 4.40
C THR A 24 1.06 34.24 3.02
N GLN A 25 1.61 33.36 2.18
CA GLN A 25 1.08 33.07 0.85
C GLN A 25 -0.30 32.40 0.91
N ALA A 26 -0.50 31.43 1.81
CA ALA A 26 -1.80 30.80 2.02
C ALA A 26 -2.87 31.83 2.45
N GLN A 27 -2.52 32.76 3.34
CA GLN A 27 -3.43 33.84 3.76
C GLN A 27 -3.74 34.83 2.63
N ILE A 28 -2.75 35.17 1.79
CA ILE A 28 -2.94 36.02 0.61
C ILE A 28 -3.85 35.30 -0.40
N PHE A 29 -3.61 34.02 -0.65
CA PHE A 29 -4.41 33.18 -1.54
C PHE A 29 -5.87 33.13 -1.08
N ASN A 30 -6.10 32.88 0.21
CA ASN A 30 -7.43 32.88 0.81
C ASN A 30 -8.16 34.22 0.57
N LYS A 31 -7.55 35.34 0.97
CA LYS A 31 -8.15 36.69 0.77
C LYS A 31 -8.45 36.99 -0.70
N LYS A 32 -7.61 36.48 -1.60
CA LYS A 32 -7.72 36.71 -3.03
C LYS A 32 -8.87 35.93 -3.65
N TYR A 33 -9.02 34.64 -3.36
CA TYR A 33 -9.90 33.74 -4.11
C TYR A 33 -11.14 33.23 -3.38
N LYS A 34 -11.16 33.26 -2.04
CA LYS A 34 -12.32 32.81 -1.26
C LYS A 34 -13.59 33.58 -1.65
N ASP A 35 -14.68 32.83 -1.79
CA ASP A 35 -16.01 33.23 -2.24
C ASP A 35 -16.03 33.81 -3.68
N LYS A 36 -14.99 33.55 -4.49
CA LYS A 36 -14.82 34.16 -5.83
C LYS A 36 -14.51 33.16 -6.94
N LEU A 37 -14.28 31.87 -6.64
CA LEU A 37 -13.90 30.88 -7.66
C LEU A 37 -14.92 30.79 -8.81
N SER A 38 -16.20 30.84 -8.47
CA SER A 38 -17.32 30.82 -9.42
C SER A 38 -17.36 32.03 -10.38
N ASN A 39 -16.61 33.10 -10.10
CA ASN A 39 -16.55 34.32 -10.94
C ASN A 39 -15.33 34.35 -11.86
N LEU A 40 -14.38 33.43 -11.70
CA LEU A 40 -13.15 33.40 -12.50
C LEU A 40 -13.42 32.93 -13.93
N SER A 41 -12.66 33.43 -14.89
CA SER A 41 -12.52 32.79 -16.21
C SER A 41 -11.62 31.54 -16.11
N SER A 42 -11.66 30.67 -17.12
CA SER A 42 -10.81 29.46 -17.16
C SER A 42 -9.32 29.78 -16.94
N SER A 43 -8.80 30.86 -17.55
CA SER A 43 -7.40 31.28 -17.38
C SER A 43 -7.10 31.82 -15.97
N GLN A 44 -8.04 32.56 -15.36
CA GLN A 44 -7.89 33.03 -13.98
C GLN A 44 -7.97 31.88 -12.97
N PHE A 45 -8.83 30.90 -13.22
CA PHE A 45 -8.94 29.70 -12.39
C PHE A 45 -7.70 28.81 -12.52
N GLU A 46 -7.14 28.63 -13.72
CA GLU A 46 -5.85 27.94 -13.92
C GLU A 46 -4.71 28.63 -13.15
N LYS A 47 -4.70 29.97 -13.11
CA LYS A 47 -3.73 30.70 -12.29
C LYS A 47 -3.94 30.44 -10.79
N ALA A 48 -5.18 30.40 -10.33
CA ALA A 48 -5.49 30.02 -8.95
C ALA A 48 -5.02 28.60 -8.63
N LEU A 49 -5.21 27.64 -9.56
CA LEU A 49 -4.74 26.26 -9.42
C LEU A 49 -3.23 26.15 -9.29
N LYS A 50 -2.47 26.91 -10.10
CA LYS A 50 -1.01 26.95 -9.99
C LYS A 50 -0.57 27.51 -8.64
N GLU A 51 -1.18 28.62 -8.21
CA GLU A 51 -0.86 29.25 -6.92
C GLU A 51 -1.16 28.32 -5.73
N ILE A 52 -2.30 27.60 -5.73
CA ILE A 52 -2.61 26.64 -4.64
C ILE A 52 -1.77 25.36 -4.73
N GLU A 53 -1.44 24.86 -5.92
CA GLU A 53 -0.52 23.73 -6.09
C GLU A 53 0.86 24.07 -5.50
N GLU A 54 1.41 25.24 -5.82
CA GLU A 54 2.67 25.73 -5.28
C GLU A 54 2.64 25.82 -3.74
N ILE A 55 1.60 26.42 -3.16
CA ILE A 55 1.48 26.52 -1.70
C ILE A 55 1.36 25.12 -1.07
N SER A 56 0.62 24.21 -1.70
CA SER A 56 0.44 22.83 -1.22
C SER A 56 1.77 22.06 -1.24
N GLU A 57 2.57 22.19 -2.30
CA GLU A 57 3.90 21.59 -2.38
C GLU A 57 4.84 22.18 -1.31
N LYS A 58 4.74 23.48 -1.00
CA LYS A 58 5.50 24.10 0.10
C LYS A 58 5.13 23.52 1.47
N ILE A 59 3.83 23.33 1.74
CA ILE A 59 3.36 22.66 2.96
C ILE A 59 3.92 21.23 3.02
N ALA A 60 3.86 20.50 1.91
CA ALA A 60 4.41 19.16 1.80
C ALA A 60 5.92 19.13 2.06
N LYS A 61 6.69 20.12 1.59
CA LYS A 61 8.12 20.24 1.85
C LYS A 61 8.44 20.41 3.33
N ILE A 62 7.67 21.24 4.03
CA ILE A 62 7.81 21.48 5.48
C ILE A 62 7.56 20.17 6.24
N MET A 63 6.47 19.48 5.88
CA MET A 63 6.08 18.22 6.51
C MET A 63 7.06 17.10 6.22
N THR A 64 7.51 16.99 4.97
CA THR A 64 8.53 16.02 4.55
C THR A 64 9.80 16.20 5.37
N TYR A 65 10.35 17.42 5.40
CA TYR A 65 11.60 17.68 6.13
C TYR A 65 11.47 17.31 7.62
N SER A 66 10.35 17.67 8.24
CA SER A 66 10.05 17.35 9.64
C SER A 66 9.93 15.84 9.87
N TYR A 67 9.23 15.14 8.97
CA TYR A 67 9.04 13.71 9.03
C TYR A 67 10.37 12.96 8.84
N LEU A 68 11.21 13.35 7.88
CA LEU A 68 12.50 12.69 7.64
C LEU A 68 13.49 12.92 8.79
N LEU A 69 13.46 14.08 9.47
CA LEU A 69 14.20 14.29 10.71
C LEU A 69 13.75 13.33 11.82
N PHE A 70 12.44 13.16 11.99
CA PHE A 70 11.85 12.19 12.91
C PHE A 70 12.18 10.74 12.52
N ALA A 71 12.10 10.40 11.24
CA ALA A 71 12.37 9.06 10.75
C ALA A 71 13.83 8.64 11.01
N LYS A 72 14.75 9.60 10.89
CA LYS A 72 16.17 9.44 11.24
C LYS A 72 16.40 9.29 12.75
N ASP A 73 15.66 10.05 13.57
CA ASP A 73 15.71 9.97 15.03
C ASP A 73 14.35 10.36 15.64
N THR A 74 13.64 9.34 16.16
CA THR A 74 12.28 9.48 16.67
C THR A 74 12.17 10.33 17.93
N SER A 75 13.29 10.72 18.56
CA SER A 75 13.28 11.71 19.64
C SER A 75 12.81 13.10 19.19
N ASN A 76 12.78 13.36 17.87
CA ASN A 76 12.23 14.59 17.28
C ASN A 76 10.69 14.61 17.22
N GLY A 77 9.98 13.63 17.80
CA GLY A 77 8.52 13.52 17.71
C GLY A 77 7.77 14.78 18.16
N GLY A 78 8.25 15.48 19.20
CA GLY A 78 7.64 16.74 19.63
C GLY A 78 7.78 17.88 18.61
N GLN A 79 8.87 17.90 17.85
CA GLN A 79 9.07 18.88 16.77
C GLN A 79 8.25 18.55 15.53
N LEU A 80 8.08 17.26 15.21
CA LEU A 80 7.18 16.80 14.16
C LEU A 80 5.74 17.24 14.46
N ALA A 81 5.21 16.91 15.65
CA ALA A 81 3.86 17.28 16.05
C ALA A 81 3.60 18.79 15.99
N LYS A 82 4.57 19.60 16.45
CA LYS A 82 4.49 21.07 16.34
C LYS A 82 4.41 21.55 14.88
N ASN A 83 5.22 20.97 14.00
CA ASN A 83 5.21 21.34 12.58
C ASN A 83 3.93 20.85 11.89
N GLU A 84 3.36 19.71 12.30
CA GLU A 84 2.04 19.23 11.86
C GLU A 84 0.94 20.23 12.21
N GLU A 85 0.89 20.70 13.46
CA GLU A 85 -0.07 21.73 13.90
C GLU A 85 0.07 23.02 13.07
N GLU A 86 1.30 23.52 12.91
CA GLU A 86 1.56 24.72 12.10
C GLU A 86 1.15 24.53 10.63
N CYS A 87 1.41 23.35 10.03
CA CYS A 87 1.00 23.06 8.66
C CYS A 87 -0.51 22.95 8.51
N ASN A 88 -1.20 22.38 9.51
CA ASN A 88 -2.66 22.34 9.54
C ASN A 88 -3.25 23.76 9.57
N GLU A 89 -2.71 24.67 10.39
CA GLU A 89 -3.14 26.08 10.38
C GLU A 89 -2.93 26.76 9.01
N ILE A 90 -1.85 26.43 8.30
CA ILE A 90 -1.61 26.95 6.95
C ILE A 90 -2.65 26.36 5.98
N TYR A 91 -2.85 25.04 6.00
CA TYR A 91 -3.78 24.33 5.12
C TYR A 91 -5.25 24.74 5.33
N GLU A 92 -5.66 25.12 6.54
CA GLU A 92 -6.99 25.69 6.81
C GLU A 92 -7.30 26.92 5.93
N ASN A 93 -6.28 27.68 5.51
CA ASN A 93 -6.47 28.81 4.60
C ASN A 93 -6.75 28.37 3.16
N LEU A 94 -6.57 27.11 2.81
CA LEU A 94 -6.74 26.57 1.45
C LEU A 94 -8.01 25.72 1.31
N LEU A 95 -8.53 25.18 2.42
CA LEU A 95 -9.68 24.25 2.45
C LEU A 95 -10.93 24.74 1.71
N PHE A 96 -11.13 26.07 1.62
CA PHE A 96 -12.26 26.63 0.88
C PHE A 96 -12.24 26.24 -0.60
N PHE A 97 -11.08 25.97 -1.19
CA PHE A 97 -10.92 25.81 -2.62
C PHE A 97 -11.70 24.61 -3.16
N ASP A 98 -11.50 23.43 -2.57
CA ASP A 98 -12.17 22.19 -2.99
C ASP A 98 -13.68 22.28 -2.74
N LEU A 99 -14.08 22.83 -1.59
CA LEU A 99 -15.48 23.05 -1.22
C LEU A 99 -16.20 24.00 -2.19
N GLU A 100 -15.58 25.15 -2.50
CA GLU A 100 -16.14 26.12 -3.43
C GLU A 100 -16.16 25.58 -4.85
N PHE A 101 -15.14 24.85 -5.28
CA PHE A 101 -15.11 24.20 -6.60
C PHE A 101 -16.31 23.27 -6.79
N ASN A 102 -16.63 22.43 -5.80
CA ASN A 102 -17.78 21.53 -5.86
C ASN A 102 -19.13 22.26 -5.78
N GLN A 103 -19.17 23.50 -5.28
CA GLN A 103 -20.35 24.37 -5.28
C GLN A 103 -20.53 25.16 -6.59
N ILE A 104 -19.54 25.20 -7.48
CA ILE A 104 -19.68 25.83 -8.81
C ILE A 104 -20.76 25.11 -9.63
N GLU A 105 -21.57 25.88 -10.37
CA GLU A 105 -22.55 25.36 -11.34
C GLU A 105 -21.89 24.37 -12.31
N ASP A 106 -22.53 23.21 -12.52
CA ASP A 106 -21.96 22.07 -13.25
C ASP A 106 -21.40 22.48 -14.61
N LYS A 107 -22.14 23.30 -15.39
CA LYS A 107 -21.70 23.78 -16.70
C LYS A 107 -20.37 24.53 -16.65
N LYS A 108 -20.15 25.35 -15.61
CA LYS A 108 -18.92 26.13 -15.44
C LYS A 108 -17.78 25.26 -14.89
N ARG A 109 -18.10 24.31 -14.00
CA ARG A 109 -17.14 23.32 -13.51
C ARG A 109 -16.60 22.45 -14.65
N ASP A 110 -17.50 21.97 -15.52
CA ASP A 110 -17.15 21.21 -16.73
C ASP A 110 -16.31 22.03 -17.71
N GLU A 111 -16.56 23.34 -17.82
CA GLU A 111 -15.73 24.25 -18.61
C GLU A 111 -14.29 24.29 -18.07
N PHE A 112 -14.11 24.44 -16.75
CA PHE A 112 -12.80 24.42 -16.12
C PHE A 112 -12.08 23.09 -16.33
N ILE A 113 -12.75 21.95 -16.06
CA ILE A 113 -12.20 20.61 -16.28
C ILE A 113 -11.74 20.44 -17.74
N LYS A 114 -12.54 20.88 -18.71
CA LYS A 114 -12.24 20.69 -20.13
C LYS A 114 -11.09 21.58 -20.61
N ASN A 115 -11.04 22.84 -20.18
CA ASN A 115 -10.13 23.85 -20.72
C ASN A 115 -8.76 23.85 -20.04
N ILE A 116 -8.66 23.37 -18.79
CA ILE A 116 -7.43 23.39 -18.01
C ILE A 116 -6.76 22.02 -18.07
N LYS A 117 -6.09 21.73 -19.19
CA LYS A 117 -5.62 20.38 -19.53
C LYS A 117 -4.74 19.73 -18.46
N LYS A 118 -3.75 20.45 -17.92
CA LYS A 118 -2.83 19.92 -16.88
C LYS A 118 -3.57 19.41 -15.64
N TYR A 119 -4.64 20.09 -15.22
CA TYR A 119 -5.38 19.76 -14.00
C TYR A 119 -6.71 19.04 -14.28
N SER A 120 -7.00 18.71 -15.54
CA SER A 120 -8.31 18.19 -15.93
C SER A 120 -8.69 16.91 -15.18
N TYR A 121 -7.74 16.00 -15.00
CA TYR A 121 -7.98 14.76 -14.27
C TYR A 121 -8.18 14.99 -12.77
N TYR A 122 -7.28 15.74 -12.13
CA TYR A 122 -7.43 16.17 -10.72
C TYR A 122 -8.79 16.83 -10.45
N LEU A 123 -9.19 17.80 -11.28
CA LEU A 123 -10.48 18.47 -11.16
C LEU A 123 -11.67 17.52 -11.39
N SER A 124 -11.50 16.51 -12.26
CA SER A 124 -12.53 15.50 -12.47
C SER A 124 -12.72 14.61 -11.25
N LEU A 125 -11.64 14.28 -10.52
CA LEU A 125 -11.70 13.53 -9.26
C LEU A 125 -12.39 14.35 -8.18
N LEU A 126 -11.97 15.60 -7.97
CA LEU A 126 -12.63 16.51 -7.03
C LEU A 126 -14.14 16.63 -7.32
N SER A 127 -14.51 16.74 -8.61
CA SER A 127 -15.92 16.83 -8.99
C SER A 127 -16.73 15.56 -8.70
N LYS A 128 -16.11 14.38 -8.64
CA LYS A 128 -16.82 13.12 -8.29
C LYS A 128 -17.21 13.11 -6.81
N GLU A 129 -16.42 13.72 -5.94
CA GLU A 129 -16.70 13.79 -4.50
C GLU A 129 -17.98 14.57 -4.19
N LYS A 130 -18.41 15.49 -5.08
CA LYS A 130 -19.63 16.30 -4.92
C LYS A 130 -20.88 15.46 -4.59
N ALA A 131 -21.02 14.27 -5.18
CA ALA A 131 -22.18 13.41 -4.94
C ALA A 131 -22.22 12.81 -3.52
N HIS A 132 -21.06 12.81 -2.85
CA HIS A 132 -20.82 12.19 -1.54
C HIS A 132 -20.45 13.21 -0.46
N GLN A 133 -20.43 14.49 -0.82
CA GLN A 133 -20.11 15.60 0.06
C GLN A 133 -21.36 16.04 0.82
N LEU A 134 -21.23 16.18 2.14
CA LEU A 134 -22.32 16.67 2.98
C LEU A 134 -22.28 18.20 3.06
N ASP A 135 -23.31 18.79 3.66
CA ASP A 135 -23.26 20.22 3.94
C ASP A 135 -22.21 20.53 5.04
N LEU A 136 -21.79 21.79 5.13
CA LEU A 136 -20.75 22.19 6.09
C LEU A 136 -21.13 21.90 7.55
N LYS A 137 -22.41 21.93 7.91
CA LYS A 137 -22.84 21.66 9.30
C LYS A 137 -22.76 20.17 9.59
N GLU A 138 -23.20 19.33 8.66
CA GLU A 138 -23.14 17.87 8.73
C GLU A 138 -21.68 17.39 8.79
N GLU A 139 -20.81 17.91 7.92
CA GLU A 139 -19.37 17.61 7.95
C GLU A 139 -18.74 17.96 9.30
N ARG A 140 -19.08 19.14 9.85
CA ARG A 140 -18.60 19.57 11.17
C ARG A 140 -19.10 18.68 12.31
N ILE A 141 -20.32 18.14 12.21
CA ILE A 141 -20.86 17.21 13.20
C ILE A 141 -20.09 15.90 13.12
N LEU A 142 -19.99 15.28 11.93
CA LEU A 142 -19.26 14.02 11.75
C LEU A 142 -17.80 14.14 12.19
N LEU A 143 -17.13 15.24 11.86
CA LEU A 143 -15.75 15.48 12.30
C LEU A 143 -15.64 15.57 13.83
N LYS A 144 -16.58 16.25 14.51
CA LYS A 144 -16.57 16.37 15.98
C LYS A 144 -16.90 15.07 16.69
N THR A 145 -17.73 14.22 16.10
CA THR A 145 -18.13 12.92 16.69
C THR A 145 -17.21 11.77 16.28
N SER A 146 -16.37 11.94 15.26
CA SER A 146 -15.49 10.88 14.75
C SER A 146 -14.62 10.27 15.85
N ILE A 147 -14.08 11.11 16.74
CA ILE A 147 -13.21 10.72 17.87
C ILE A 147 -13.86 9.74 18.87
N VAL A 148 -15.19 9.65 18.89
CA VAL A 148 -15.96 8.73 19.73
C VAL A 148 -16.71 7.66 18.90
N GLY A 149 -16.55 7.67 17.57
CA GLY A 149 -17.09 6.68 16.63
C GLY A 149 -16.07 5.60 16.29
N SER A 150 -15.93 5.25 15.00
CA SER A 150 -15.02 4.19 14.55
C SER A 150 -13.58 4.35 15.08
N SER A 151 -13.04 5.57 15.16
CA SER A 151 -11.67 5.78 15.65
C SER A 151 -11.48 5.38 17.12
N ALA A 152 -12.51 5.54 17.96
CA ALA A 152 -12.44 5.08 19.35
C ALA A 152 -12.40 3.56 19.43
N PHE A 153 -13.14 2.87 18.55
CA PHE A 153 -13.13 1.41 18.45
C PHE A 153 -11.84 0.87 17.84
N SER A 154 -11.27 1.55 16.84
CA SER A 154 -9.94 1.21 16.33
C SER A 154 -8.88 1.35 17.41
N ARG A 155 -8.90 2.45 18.17
CA ARG A 155 -8.00 2.61 19.32
C ARG A 155 -8.22 1.55 20.40
N LEU A 156 -9.48 1.20 20.67
CA LEU A 156 -9.80 0.13 21.63
C LEU A 156 -9.24 -1.21 21.16
N PHE A 157 -9.31 -1.51 19.86
CA PHE A 157 -8.66 -2.68 19.27
C PHE A 157 -7.15 -2.65 19.51
N ASP A 158 -6.48 -1.55 19.16
CA ASP A 158 -5.02 -1.40 19.32
C ASP A 158 -4.58 -1.59 20.77
N GLU A 159 -5.22 -0.90 21.71
CA GLU A 159 -4.93 -0.99 23.14
C GLU A 159 -5.23 -2.39 23.68
N THR A 160 -6.28 -3.05 23.17
CA THR A 160 -6.60 -4.43 23.56
C THR A 160 -5.52 -5.39 23.07
N MET A 161 -5.21 -5.40 21.78
CA MET A 161 -4.22 -6.29 21.17
C MET A 161 -2.84 -6.10 21.78
N ALA A 162 -2.38 -4.86 21.97
CA ALA A 162 -1.10 -4.56 22.61
C ALA A 162 -0.99 -5.07 24.06
N ASN A 163 -2.12 -5.19 24.77
CA ASN A 163 -2.18 -5.70 26.14
C ASN A 163 -2.35 -7.22 26.23
N LEU A 164 -2.74 -7.90 25.15
CA LEU A 164 -2.86 -9.36 25.14
C LEU A 164 -1.51 -10.02 25.42
N ARG A 165 -1.54 -11.12 26.16
CA ARG A 165 -0.35 -11.90 26.50
C ARG A 165 -0.58 -13.37 26.21
N PHE A 166 0.23 -13.90 25.32
CA PHE A 166 0.12 -15.26 24.81
C PHE A 166 1.02 -16.19 25.62
N LYS A 167 0.41 -17.17 26.30
CA LYS A 167 1.17 -18.13 27.11
C LYS A 167 1.86 -19.13 26.20
N PHE A 168 3.19 -19.18 26.23
CA PHE A 168 3.98 -20.15 25.49
C PHE A 168 5.04 -20.72 26.44
N ASP A 169 4.94 -22.03 26.70
CA ASP A 169 5.61 -22.71 27.81
C ASP A 169 5.40 -21.96 29.14
N ASP A 170 6.48 -21.58 29.84
CA ASP A 170 6.45 -20.88 31.13
C ASP A 170 6.50 -19.35 30.99
N ARG A 171 6.42 -18.81 29.76
CA ARG A 171 6.55 -17.38 29.47
C ARG A 171 5.28 -16.82 28.84
N LYS A 172 5.15 -15.49 28.92
CA LYS A 172 4.11 -14.70 28.26
C LYS A 172 4.77 -13.84 27.20
N PHE A 173 4.24 -13.90 25.99
CA PHE A 173 4.72 -13.19 24.82
C PHE A 173 3.71 -12.13 24.35
N SER A 174 4.18 -11.11 23.65
CA SER A 174 3.32 -10.20 22.86
C SER A 174 2.74 -10.92 21.64
N GLU A 175 1.87 -10.23 20.90
CA GLU A 175 1.31 -10.71 19.64
C GLU A 175 2.40 -10.97 18.60
N GLU A 176 3.29 -10.00 18.35
CA GLU A 176 4.35 -10.16 17.35
C GLU A 176 5.32 -11.26 17.72
N GLU A 177 5.65 -11.38 19.01
CA GLU A 177 6.55 -12.43 19.48
C GLU A 177 5.93 -13.82 19.26
N ILE A 178 4.64 -14.03 19.56
CA ILE A 178 4.00 -15.33 19.32
C ILE A 178 3.81 -15.62 17.83
N LEU A 179 3.47 -14.60 17.01
CA LEU A 179 3.36 -14.75 15.56
C LEU A 179 4.72 -15.12 14.94
N SER A 180 5.83 -14.55 15.43
CA SER A 180 7.18 -14.89 14.96
C SER A 180 7.50 -16.39 15.12
N LYS A 181 6.93 -17.05 16.13
CA LYS A 181 7.12 -18.49 16.36
C LYS A 181 6.41 -19.36 15.31
N LEU A 182 5.47 -18.83 14.54
CA LEU A 182 4.88 -19.53 13.39
C LEU A 182 5.85 -19.70 12.22
N HIS A 183 6.98 -18.99 12.23
CA HIS A 183 8.05 -19.11 11.22
C HIS A 183 9.22 -19.99 11.70
N ASP A 184 9.12 -20.60 12.88
CA ASP A 184 10.21 -21.42 13.42
C ASP A 184 10.46 -22.68 12.57
N LYS A 185 11.72 -23.13 12.51
CA LYS A 185 12.10 -24.37 11.82
C LYS A 185 11.48 -25.60 12.51
N ASP A 186 11.33 -25.55 13.84
CA ASP A 186 10.70 -26.62 14.61
C ASP A 186 9.17 -26.56 14.50
N ARG A 187 8.59 -27.67 14.01
CA ARG A 187 7.14 -27.82 13.86
C ARG A 187 6.38 -27.80 15.17
N ASP A 188 6.95 -28.32 16.27
CA ASP A 188 6.30 -28.33 17.57
C ASP A 188 6.16 -26.91 18.14
N ILE A 189 7.19 -26.07 17.92
CA ILE A 189 7.15 -24.65 18.27
C ILE A 189 6.01 -23.95 17.52
N ARG A 190 5.92 -24.14 16.20
CA ARG A 190 4.83 -23.55 15.39
C ARG A 190 3.44 -24.00 15.87
N LYS A 191 3.28 -25.30 16.14
CA LYS A 191 2.00 -25.87 16.63
C LYS A 191 1.60 -25.28 17.98
N LYS A 192 2.52 -25.23 18.95
CA LYS A 192 2.28 -24.64 20.28
C LYS A 192 1.93 -23.15 20.16
N ALA A 193 2.59 -22.42 19.26
CA ALA A 193 2.34 -21.01 19.03
C ALA A 193 0.93 -20.77 18.46
N ALA A 194 0.53 -21.57 17.46
CA ALA A 194 -0.82 -21.50 16.90
C ALA A 194 -1.91 -21.79 17.94
N LEU A 195 -1.72 -22.81 18.78
CA LEU A 195 -2.66 -23.11 19.88
C LEU A 195 -2.73 -21.98 20.92
N SER A 196 -1.58 -21.38 21.26
CA SER A 196 -1.50 -20.25 22.19
C SER A 196 -2.24 -19.02 21.65
N LEU A 197 -1.93 -18.64 20.41
CA LEU A 197 -2.61 -17.55 19.69
C LEU A 197 -4.13 -17.75 19.70
N SER A 198 -4.57 -18.90 19.21
CA SER A 198 -6.00 -19.18 19.03
C SER A 198 -6.77 -19.23 20.34
N LYS A 199 -6.15 -19.74 21.42
CA LYS A 199 -6.77 -19.75 22.74
C LYS A 199 -7.01 -18.32 23.24
N THR A 200 -6.00 -17.46 23.18
CA THR A 200 -6.13 -16.07 23.63
C THR A 200 -7.13 -15.30 22.77
N LEU A 201 -7.13 -15.49 21.45
CA LEU A 201 -8.14 -14.86 20.58
C LEU A 201 -9.55 -15.32 20.91
N LYS A 202 -9.75 -16.62 21.16
CA LYS A 202 -11.04 -17.17 21.61
C LYS A 202 -11.53 -16.52 22.90
N GLU A 203 -10.65 -16.38 23.89
CA GLU A 203 -10.96 -15.75 25.18
C GLU A 203 -11.40 -14.28 25.04
N ASN A 204 -11.00 -13.60 23.96
CA ASN A 204 -11.31 -12.19 23.69
C ASN A 204 -12.31 -11.99 22.53
N SER A 205 -12.80 -13.07 21.93
CA SER A 205 -13.59 -13.07 20.70
C SER A 205 -14.85 -12.20 20.78
N HIS A 206 -15.54 -12.16 21.94
CA HIS A 206 -16.71 -11.32 22.13
C HIS A 206 -16.38 -9.83 21.99
N LEU A 207 -15.31 -9.36 22.63
CA LEU A 207 -14.88 -7.96 22.54
C LEU A 207 -14.45 -7.61 21.11
N LEU A 208 -13.61 -8.45 20.50
CA LEU A 208 -13.10 -8.21 19.15
C LEU A 208 -14.23 -8.23 18.10
N SER A 209 -15.23 -9.09 18.26
CA SER A 209 -16.43 -9.11 17.40
C SER A 209 -17.29 -7.88 17.58
N TYR A 210 -17.47 -7.41 18.82
CA TYR A 210 -18.19 -6.17 19.06
C TYR A 210 -17.49 -4.98 18.41
N ILE A 211 -16.15 -4.88 18.54
CA ILE A 211 -15.37 -3.84 17.86
C ILE A 211 -15.60 -3.88 16.35
N TYR A 212 -15.48 -5.06 15.72
CA TYR A 212 -15.66 -5.16 14.27
C TYR A 212 -17.09 -4.81 13.83
N ASN A 213 -18.11 -5.22 14.58
CA ASN A 213 -19.50 -4.83 14.32
C ASN A 213 -19.71 -3.31 14.40
N MET A 214 -19.02 -2.61 15.32
CA MET A 214 -19.09 -1.15 15.42
C MET A 214 -18.42 -0.45 14.23
N ILE A 215 -17.27 -0.97 13.76
CA ILE A 215 -16.64 -0.48 12.52
C ILE A 215 -17.55 -0.68 11.32
N LYS A 216 -18.14 -1.87 11.18
CA LYS A 216 -19.13 -2.19 10.13
C LYS A 216 -20.33 -1.26 10.18
N THR A 217 -20.87 -0.99 11.37
CA THR A 217 -22.05 -0.14 11.56
C THR A 217 -21.74 1.33 11.24
N ASP A 218 -20.59 1.84 11.68
CA ASP A 218 -20.15 3.20 11.35
C ASP A 218 -19.95 3.38 9.83
N LEU A 219 -19.32 2.41 9.15
CA LEU A 219 -19.18 2.45 7.69
C LEU A 219 -20.55 2.47 6.99
N LYS A 220 -21.50 1.62 7.42
CA LYS A 220 -22.86 1.61 6.88
C LYS A 220 -23.54 2.97 7.03
N ILE A 221 -23.45 3.60 8.20
CA ILE A 221 -24.00 4.95 8.44
C ILE A 221 -23.35 5.98 7.51
N LYS A 222 -22.01 5.93 7.34
CA LYS A 222 -21.30 6.80 6.41
C LYS A 222 -21.78 6.62 4.97
N CYS A 223 -21.98 5.39 4.52
CA CYS A 223 -22.50 5.09 3.20
C CYS A 223 -23.91 5.68 3.01
N GLU A 224 -24.80 5.49 3.98
CA GLU A 224 -26.17 6.03 3.94
C GLU A 224 -26.18 7.57 3.88
N LEU A 225 -25.39 8.24 4.73
CA LEU A 225 -25.31 9.71 4.75
C LEU A 225 -24.71 10.27 3.46
N ARG A 226 -23.69 9.61 2.90
CA ARG A 226 -22.93 10.08 1.74
C ARG A 226 -23.40 9.46 0.42
N ASN A 227 -24.56 8.79 0.38
CA ASN A 227 -25.13 8.19 -0.83
C ASN A 227 -24.19 7.20 -1.55
N TYR A 228 -23.43 6.39 -0.80
CA TYR A 228 -22.70 5.24 -1.36
C TYR A 228 -23.63 4.02 -1.39
N GLU A 229 -23.56 3.21 -2.46
CA GLU A 229 -24.39 2.02 -2.60
C GLU A 229 -23.85 0.86 -1.77
N PHE A 230 -22.52 0.70 -1.75
CA PHE A 230 -21.80 -0.32 -1.01
C PHE A 230 -20.66 0.27 -0.17
N GLY A 231 -20.27 -0.44 0.89
CA GLY A 231 -19.12 -0.06 1.73
C GLY A 231 -17.80 0.06 0.96
N GLU A 232 -17.61 -0.78 -0.06
CA GLU A 232 -16.42 -0.79 -0.91
C GLU A 232 -16.32 0.38 -1.88
N ASP A 233 -17.43 1.08 -2.17
CA ASP A 233 -17.46 2.19 -3.15
C ASP A 233 -16.54 3.35 -2.75
N ILE A 234 -16.39 3.60 -1.45
CA ILE A 234 -15.47 4.62 -0.91
C ILE A 234 -14.04 4.28 -1.32
N MET A 235 -13.64 3.02 -1.15
CA MET A 235 -12.31 2.56 -1.49
C MET A 235 -12.11 2.50 -3.01
N HIS A 236 -13.14 2.13 -3.77
CA HIS A 236 -13.10 2.16 -5.25
C HIS A 236 -12.87 3.57 -5.78
N LEU A 237 -13.56 4.57 -5.22
CA LEU A 237 -13.39 5.98 -5.58
C LEU A 237 -11.97 6.47 -5.26
N ASN A 238 -11.48 6.20 -4.05
CA ASN A 238 -10.12 6.57 -3.63
C ASN A 238 -9.05 5.91 -4.51
N ASN A 239 -9.28 4.66 -4.91
CA ASN A 239 -8.39 3.91 -5.80
C ASN A 239 -8.58 4.25 -7.28
N GLN A 240 -9.57 5.06 -7.63
CA GLN A 240 -9.85 5.49 -9.00
C GLN A 240 -10.11 4.31 -9.95
N ILE A 241 -10.78 3.27 -9.46
CA ILE A 241 -11.09 2.04 -10.21
C ILE A 241 -12.59 1.76 -10.23
N ASP A 242 -13.00 0.96 -11.21
CA ASP A 242 -14.36 0.46 -11.33
C ASP A 242 -14.55 -0.81 -10.49
N ARG A 243 -15.75 -0.98 -9.92
CA ARG A 243 -16.13 -2.21 -9.22
C ARG A 243 -15.95 -3.46 -10.07
N SER A 244 -16.28 -3.38 -11.36
CA SER A 244 -16.08 -4.47 -12.32
C SER A 244 -14.63 -4.96 -12.40
N SER A 245 -13.66 -4.06 -12.20
CA SER A 245 -12.24 -4.44 -12.21
C SER A 245 -11.87 -5.25 -10.96
N VAL A 246 -12.39 -4.86 -9.79
CA VAL A 246 -12.21 -5.60 -8.53
C VAL A 246 -12.89 -6.97 -8.61
N ASP A 247 -14.09 -7.04 -9.16
CA ASP A 247 -14.80 -8.31 -9.34
C ASP A 247 -14.05 -9.24 -10.31
N ALA A 248 -13.52 -8.71 -11.42
CA ALA A 248 -12.70 -9.47 -12.36
C ALA A 248 -11.40 -9.99 -11.71
N LEU A 249 -10.75 -9.18 -10.86
CA LEU A 249 -9.57 -9.56 -10.09
C LEU A 249 -9.88 -10.71 -9.12
N ILE A 250 -10.95 -10.56 -8.31
CA ILE A 250 -11.36 -11.57 -7.32
C ILE A 250 -11.69 -12.87 -8.02
N GLU A 251 -12.51 -12.84 -9.08
CA GLU A 251 -12.91 -14.05 -9.78
C GLU A 251 -11.71 -14.76 -10.43
N ALA A 252 -10.80 -14.01 -11.08
CA ALA A 252 -9.60 -14.59 -11.66
C ALA A 252 -8.72 -15.24 -10.60
N SER A 253 -8.58 -14.60 -9.42
CA SER A 253 -7.75 -15.10 -8.32
C SER A 253 -8.36 -16.34 -7.64
N GLU A 254 -9.68 -16.36 -7.40
CA GLU A 254 -10.35 -17.54 -6.82
C GLU A 254 -10.25 -18.75 -7.78
N GLN A 255 -10.33 -18.52 -9.10
CA GLN A 255 -10.16 -19.57 -10.11
C GLN A 255 -8.75 -20.17 -10.15
N SER A 256 -7.74 -19.47 -9.62
CA SER A 256 -6.35 -19.93 -9.60
C SER A 256 -5.87 -20.43 -8.23
N PHE A 257 -6.78 -20.69 -7.27
CA PHE A 257 -6.42 -21.28 -5.97
C PHE A 257 -5.75 -22.66 -6.09
N ASN A 258 -5.91 -23.37 -7.21
CA ASN A 258 -5.16 -24.60 -7.49
C ASN A 258 -3.63 -24.38 -7.53
N LEU A 259 -3.15 -23.16 -7.82
CA LEU A 259 -1.73 -22.81 -7.76
C LEU A 259 -1.22 -22.79 -6.31
N VAL A 260 -2.05 -22.28 -5.38
CA VAL A 260 -1.78 -22.31 -3.94
C VAL A 260 -1.70 -23.75 -3.45
N SER A 261 -2.68 -24.58 -3.84
CA SER A 261 -2.68 -26.01 -3.48
C SER A 261 -1.44 -26.73 -4.01
N SER A 262 -1.08 -26.51 -5.28
CA SER A 262 0.09 -27.13 -5.92
C SER A 262 1.40 -26.78 -5.22
N PHE A 263 1.56 -25.54 -4.76
CA PHE A 263 2.71 -25.12 -3.97
C PHE A 263 2.75 -25.83 -2.61
N TYR A 264 1.64 -25.84 -1.86
CA TYR A 264 1.61 -26.47 -0.54
C TYR A 264 1.78 -27.99 -0.59
N ASP A 265 1.27 -28.66 -1.62
CA ASP A 265 1.53 -30.08 -1.86
C ASP A 265 3.03 -30.36 -2.08
N LYS A 266 3.70 -29.54 -2.89
CA LYS A 266 5.16 -29.67 -3.07
C LYS A 266 5.94 -29.32 -1.80
N LYS A 267 5.53 -28.28 -1.08
CA LYS A 267 6.11 -27.91 0.23
C LYS A 267 5.98 -29.04 1.24
N ARG A 268 4.84 -29.73 1.28
CA ARG A 268 4.61 -30.92 2.11
C ARG A 268 5.63 -32.01 1.83
N GLU A 269 5.87 -32.31 0.55
CA GLU A 269 6.85 -33.31 0.12
C GLU A 269 8.27 -32.92 0.54
N ILE A 270 8.68 -31.66 0.31
CA ILE A 270 10.01 -31.14 0.68
C ILE A 270 10.24 -31.23 2.20
N LEU A 271 9.22 -30.90 2.99
CA LEU A 271 9.30 -30.95 4.46
C LEU A 271 9.18 -32.37 5.01
N GLY A 272 8.84 -33.37 4.19
CA GLY A 272 8.66 -34.75 4.60
C GLY A 272 7.46 -34.97 5.51
N TYR A 273 6.41 -34.15 5.39
CA TYR A 273 5.21 -34.25 6.23
C TYR A 273 4.10 -35.06 5.53
N GLU A 274 3.31 -35.82 6.28
CA GLU A 274 2.14 -36.52 5.74
C GLU A 274 1.01 -35.55 5.37
N LYS A 275 0.82 -34.50 6.18
CA LYS A 275 -0.20 -33.45 6.03
C LYS A 275 0.38 -32.12 6.50
N LEU A 276 -0.05 -31.02 5.90
CA LEU A 276 0.21 -29.66 6.40
C LEU A 276 -1.02 -29.13 7.14
N TYR A 277 -0.77 -28.34 8.18
CA TYR A 277 -1.81 -27.64 8.94
C TYR A 277 -1.60 -26.12 8.88
N ASP A 278 -2.55 -25.34 9.40
CA ASP A 278 -2.46 -23.86 9.47
C ASP A 278 -1.12 -23.32 10.00
N TYR A 279 -0.49 -24.03 10.94
CA TYR A 279 0.80 -23.70 11.55
C TYR A 279 2.02 -24.15 10.73
N ASP A 280 1.86 -24.87 9.63
CA ASP A 280 2.95 -25.23 8.72
C ASP A 280 3.06 -24.28 7.52
N ARG A 281 2.10 -23.37 7.37
CA ARG A 281 2.01 -22.40 6.28
C ARG A 281 3.33 -21.64 6.06
N TYR A 282 3.95 -21.21 7.16
CA TYR A 282 5.18 -20.40 7.17
C TYR A 282 6.43 -21.19 7.57
N ALA A 283 6.36 -22.52 7.56
CA ALA A 283 7.54 -23.35 7.77
C ALA A 283 8.62 -22.99 6.72
N PRO A 284 9.83 -22.59 7.12
CA PRO A 284 10.83 -22.10 6.18
C PRO A 284 11.35 -23.22 5.25
N ILE A 285 11.64 -22.87 4.00
CA ILE A 285 12.31 -23.73 3.03
C ILE A 285 13.70 -23.17 2.75
N GLY A 286 14.74 -23.98 2.99
CA GLY A 286 16.14 -23.61 2.78
C GLY A 286 16.78 -22.86 3.96
N GLU A 287 17.95 -22.29 3.70
CA GLU A 287 18.72 -21.50 4.67
C GLU A 287 18.65 -20.01 4.34
N ASP A 288 18.96 -19.18 5.33
CA ASP A 288 19.06 -17.74 5.15
C ASP A 288 20.36 -17.41 4.40
N SER A 289 20.23 -16.74 3.26
CA SER A 289 21.37 -16.21 2.51
C SER A 289 21.66 -14.78 2.95
N GLU A 290 22.94 -14.40 2.95
CA GLU A 290 23.38 -13.04 3.25
C GLU A 290 23.90 -12.34 1.99
N PHE A 291 23.62 -11.03 1.89
CA PHE A 291 24.11 -10.14 0.83
C PHE A 291 24.61 -8.85 1.47
N SER A 292 25.89 -8.54 1.32
CA SER A 292 26.40 -7.25 1.78
C SER A 292 25.74 -6.08 1.03
N PHE A 293 25.74 -4.89 1.63
CA PHE A 293 25.14 -3.71 1.00
C PHE A 293 25.77 -3.36 -0.36
N GLU A 294 27.09 -3.51 -0.52
CA GLU A 294 27.77 -3.24 -1.79
C GLU A 294 27.43 -4.29 -2.86
N GLU A 295 27.33 -5.58 -2.49
CA GLU A 295 26.86 -6.62 -3.41
C GLU A 295 25.42 -6.33 -3.87
N SER A 296 24.55 -5.93 -2.95
CA SER A 296 23.16 -5.59 -3.27
C SER A 296 23.05 -4.36 -4.16
N LYS A 297 23.84 -3.32 -3.91
CA LYS A 297 23.95 -2.15 -4.78
C LYS A 297 24.35 -2.57 -6.21
N ASP A 298 25.38 -3.40 -6.35
CA ASP A 298 25.85 -3.87 -7.65
C ASP A 298 24.80 -4.69 -8.39
N ILE A 299 24.10 -5.58 -7.69
CA ILE A 299 23.01 -6.39 -8.26
C ILE A 299 21.87 -5.49 -8.76
N VAL A 300 21.41 -4.55 -7.92
CA VAL A 300 20.31 -3.65 -8.25
C VAL A 300 20.65 -2.77 -9.45
N LEU A 301 21.84 -2.14 -9.47
CA LEU A 301 22.25 -1.29 -10.59
C LEU A 301 22.36 -2.07 -11.90
N LYS A 302 22.88 -3.31 -11.87
CA LYS A 302 22.95 -4.16 -13.07
C LYS A 302 21.56 -4.54 -13.56
N ALA A 303 20.69 -5.06 -12.69
CA ALA A 303 19.34 -5.47 -13.05
C ALA A 303 18.51 -4.29 -13.63
N PHE A 304 18.62 -3.10 -13.03
CA PHE A 304 17.89 -1.93 -13.50
C PHE A 304 18.44 -1.41 -14.83
N ASN A 305 19.77 -1.38 -15.00
CA ASN A 305 20.40 -0.94 -16.24
C ASN A 305 20.14 -1.91 -17.41
N GLU A 306 20.06 -3.22 -17.15
CA GLU A 306 19.67 -4.22 -18.15
C GLU A 306 18.22 -4.03 -18.62
N PHE A 307 17.31 -3.62 -17.74
CA PHE A 307 15.93 -3.30 -18.11
C PHE A 307 15.82 -1.97 -18.87
N ASN A 308 16.36 -0.90 -18.30
CA ASN A 308 16.32 0.45 -18.86
C ASN A 308 17.48 1.29 -18.31
N PRO A 309 18.39 1.81 -19.16
CA PRO A 309 19.48 2.68 -18.71
C PRO A 309 19.02 3.86 -17.84
N LYS A 310 17.84 4.45 -18.11
CA LYS A 310 17.28 5.54 -17.32
C LYS A 310 16.98 5.11 -15.86
N PHE A 311 16.54 3.87 -15.64
CA PHE A 311 16.31 3.34 -14.29
C PHE A 311 17.65 3.16 -13.56
N GLY A 312 18.65 2.62 -14.25
CA GLY A 312 20.02 2.50 -13.73
C GLY A 312 20.62 3.85 -13.35
N GLU A 313 20.43 4.88 -14.18
CA GLU A 313 20.90 6.25 -13.93
C GLU A 313 20.24 6.88 -12.70
N ILE A 314 18.92 6.78 -12.56
CA ILE A 314 18.20 7.33 -11.40
C ILE A 314 18.62 6.59 -10.12
N ALA A 315 18.70 5.26 -10.14
CA ALA A 315 19.17 4.49 -8.98
C ALA A 315 20.62 4.82 -8.63
N LYS A 316 21.50 4.97 -9.63
CA LYS A 316 22.89 5.39 -9.42
C LYS A 316 22.96 6.77 -8.77
N LYS A 317 22.13 7.72 -9.21
CA LYS A 317 21.99 9.04 -8.59
C LYS A 317 21.62 8.93 -7.11
N ALA A 318 20.69 8.04 -6.76
CA ALA A 318 20.32 7.80 -5.36
C ALA A 318 21.48 7.36 -4.46
N PHE A 319 22.39 6.52 -4.99
CA PHE A 319 23.61 6.11 -4.28
C PHE A 319 24.67 7.21 -4.24
N ASP A 320 24.89 7.92 -5.35
CA ASP A 320 25.98 8.89 -5.48
C ASP A 320 25.68 10.22 -4.76
N GLU A 321 24.41 10.61 -4.71
CA GLU A 321 23.95 11.89 -4.14
C GLU A 321 23.35 11.73 -2.73
N ASN A 322 23.55 10.59 -2.08
CA ASN A 322 23.09 10.32 -0.70
C ASN A 322 21.58 10.50 -0.51
N TRP A 323 20.76 9.81 -1.31
CA TRP A 323 19.31 9.76 -1.09
C TRP A 323 18.92 8.71 -0.04
N ILE A 324 19.85 7.81 0.30
CA ILE A 324 19.60 6.59 1.09
C ILE A 324 20.16 6.72 2.52
N ASP A 325 19.33 6.45 3.53
CA ASP A 325 19.75 6.18 4.91
C ASP A 325 19.68 4.66 5.19
N ALA A 326 20.82 3.97 5.07
CA ALA A 326 20.84 2.53 4.82
C ALA A 326 20.79 1.63 6.08
N TYR A 327 21.47 2.01 7.16
CA TYR A 327 21.74 1.10 8.29
C TYR A 327 20.90 1.42 9.52
N PRO A 328 20.61 0.43 10.38
CA PRO A 328 19.97 0.68 11.66
C PRO A 328 20.83 1.57 12.56
N THR A 329 20.22 2.56 13.19
CA THR A 329 20.85 3.43 14.19
C THR A 329 19.92 3.64 15.39
N LYS A 330 20.46 4.14 16.50
CA LYS A 330 19.67 4.42 17.70
C LYS A 330 18.54 5.41 17.37
N ASN A 331 17.32 5.09 17.83
CA ASN A 331 16.09 5.87 17.62
C ASN A 331 15.65 6.00 16.15
N LYS A 332 16.26 5.31 15.19
CA LYS A 332 15.77 5.32 13.82
C LYS A 332 14.43 4.60 13.72
N THR A 333 13.53 5.10 12.88
CA THR A 333 12.26 4.44 12.58
C THR A 333 12.49 3.06 11.99
N SER A 334 11.68 2.08 12.39
CA SER A 334 11.74 0.70 11.90
C SER A 334 11.21 0.57 10.46
N GLY A 335 11.53 -0.54 9.80
CA GLY A 335 11.03 -0.83 8.45
C GLY A 335 11.87 -0.19 7.36
N ALA A 336 11.24 0.05 6.21
CA ALA A 336 11.81 0.71 5.06
C ALA A 336 10.73 1.54 4.36
N PHE A 337 11.13 2.60 3.66
CA PHE A 337 10.23 3.38 2.81
C PHE A 337 11.00 4.22 1.79
N SER A 338 10.26 4.69 0.79
CA SER A 338 10.67 5.71 -0.16
C SER A 338 9.71 6.90 -0.10
N HIS A 339 10.19 8.04 0.36
CA HIS A 339 9.40 9.25 0.51
C HIS A 339 9.59 10.16 -0.70
N SER A 340 8.49 10.50 -1.39
CA SER A 340 8.52 11.27 -2.65
C SER A 340 9.09 12.67 -2.51
N ALA A 341 8.98 13.29 -1.33
CA ALA A 341 9.39 14.68 -1.08
C ALA A 341 8.77 15.65 -2.10
N THR A 342 9.53 16.63 -2.59
CA THR A 342 9.07 17.64 -3.56
C THR A 342 9.96 17.64 -4.80
N SER A 343 9.39 18.11 -5.91
CA SER A 343 10.02 18.09 -7.24
C SER A 343 11.34 18.87 -7.31
N ASP A 344 11.51 19.86 -6.42
CA ASP A 344 12.71 20.70 -6.30
C ASP A 344 13.80 20.11 -5.38
N THR A 345 13.61 18.88 -4.90
CA THR A 345 14.61 18.12 -4.12
C THR A 345 14.91 16.80 -4.83
N HIS A 346 14.51 15.68 -4.24
CA HIS A 346 14.54 14.32 -4.78
C HIS A 346 13.86 13.38 -3.78
N PRO A 347 13.55 12.13 -4.18
CA PRO A 347 13.08 11.12 -3.24
C PRO A 347 14.10 10.77 -2.17
N PHE A 348 13.62 10.27 -1.04
CA PHE A 348 14.44 9.83 0.10
C PHE A 348 14.12 8.39 0.48
N VAL A 349 15.14 7.54 0.54
CA VAL A 349 14.99 6.11 0.84
C VAL A 349 15.53 5.84 2.24
N LEU A 350 14.70 5.25 3.10
CA LEU A 350 15.11 4.76 4.42
C LEU A 350 15.10 3.24 4.42
N LEU A 351 16.21 2.64 4.87
CA LEU A 351 16.34 1.20 5.07
C LEU A 351 16.83 0.89 6.48
N ASN A 352 16.61 -0.34 6.91
CA ASN A 352 17.25 -0.93 8.08
C ASN A 352 18.02 -2.19 7.64
N TYR A 353 19.05 -1.98 6.82
CA TYR A 353 19.78 -3.05 6.13
C TYR A 353 20.64 -3.86 7.11
N THR A 354 20.43 -5.18 7.16
CA THR A 354 21.08 -6.15 8.07
C THR A 354 21.80 -7.28 7.34
N ASN A 355 22.05 -7.12 6.05
CA ASN A 355 22.68 -8.10 5.15
C ASN A 355 21.85 -9.35 4.86
N LYS A 356 20.55 -9.36 5.16
CA LYS A 356 19.70 -10.52 4.82
C LYS A 356 19.29 -10.49 3.36
N LYS A 357 19.03 -11.65 2.77
CA LYS A 357 18.43 -11.79 1.43
C LYS A 357 17.19 -10.90 1.21
N ARG A 358 16.32 -10.79 2.21
CA ARG A 358 15.16 -9.90 2.15
C ARG A 358 15.56 -8.43 1.97
N ASP A 359 16.68 -8.00 2.56
CA ASP A 359 17.14 -6.61 2.51
C ASP A 359 17.56 -6.19 1.09
N LEU A 360 18.07 -7.12 0.27
CA LEU A 360 18.31 -6.89 -1.17
C LEU A 360 17.02 -6.55 -1.91
N PHE A 361 15.96 -7.34 -1.69
CA PHE A 361 14.66 -7.11 -2.32
C PHE A 361 14.00 -5.83 -1.81
N THR A 362 14.10 -5.56 -0.49
CA THR A 362 13.65 -4.27 0.08
C THR A 362 14.38 -3.08 -0.56
N LEU A 363 15.71 -3.16 -0.74
CA LEU A 363 16.46 -2.10 -1.43
C LEU A 363 15.95 -1.89 -2.86
N ALA A 364 15.72 -2.96 -3.62
CA ALA A 364 15.16 -2.89 -4.97
C ALA A 364 13.75 -2.29 -4.99
N HIS A 365 12.93 -2.66 -4.02
CA HIS A 365 11.56 -2.21 -3.83
C HIS A 365 11.52 -0.69 -3.60
N GLU A 366 12.26 -0.19 -2.61
CA GLU A 366 12.27 1.23 -2.28
C GLU A 366 12.90 2.09 -3.39
N LEU A 367 13.93 1.59 -4.07
CA LEU A 367 14.49 2.27 -5.24
C LEU A 367 13.52 2.28 -6.43
N GLY A 368 12.67 1.26 -6.57
CA GLY A 368 11.58 1.27 -7.55
C GLY A 368 10.58 2.39 -7.27
N HIS A 369 10.16 2.58 -6.00
CA HIS A 369 9.36 3.75 -5.62
C HIS A 369 10.09 5.07 -5.90
N ALA A 370 11.38 5.17 -5.56
CA ALA A 370 12.16 6.39 -5.81
C ALA A 370 12.22 6.73 -7.31
N ILE A 371 12.39 5.72 -8.18
CA ILE A 371 12.35 5.89 -9.63
C ILE A 371 10.98 6.40 -10.09
N HIS A 372 9.89 5.78 -9.61
CA HIS A 372 8.53 6.21 -9.93
C HIS A 372 8.28 7.66 -9.54
N GLN A 373 8.61 8.02 -8.30
CA GLN A 373 8.43 9.36 -7.76
C GLN A 373 9.24 10.39 -8.55
N TYR A 374 10.50 10.07 -8.88
CA TYR A 374 11.36 10.94 -9.67
C TYR A 374 10.83 11.16 -11.10
N LEU A 375 10.27 10.11 -11.73
CA LEU A 375 9.67 10.22 -13.07
C LEU A 375 8.38 11.03 -13.05
N ALA A 376 7.59 10.96 -11.98
CA ALA A 376 6.29 11.60 -11.86
C ALA A 376 6.35 13.10 -11.49
N TYR A 377 7.52 13.68 -11.20
CA TYR A 377 7.60 15.11 -10.85
C TYR A 377 7.12 16.05 -11.96
N GLU A 378 7.27 15.65 -13.23
CA GLU A 378 6.91 16.49 -14.39
C GLU A 378 5.40 16.77 -14.50
N VAL A 379 4.53 15.93 -13.90
CA VAL A 379 3.07 16.15 -13.95
C VAL A 379 2.56 17.17 -12.93
N GLY A 380 3.41 17.61 -11.99
CA GLY A 380 3.09 18.55 -10.92
C GLY A 380 2.59 17.88 -9.63
N TYR A 381 2.63 18.61 -8.52
CA TYR A 381 2.34 18.10 -7.18
C TYR A 381 0.95 17.46 -7.04
N PHE A 382 -0.10 18.06 -7.63
CA PHE A 382 -1.46 17.47 -7.52
C PHE A 382 -1.66 16.20 -8.34
N ASN A 383 -0.82 16.00 -9.35
CA ASN A 383 -0.95 14.87 -10.27
C ASN A 383 0.11 13.78 -10.02
N SER A 384 1.10 14.00 -9.15
CA SER A 384 2.22 13.05 -8.98
C SER A 384 1.88 11.89 -8.03
N SER A 385 0.92 12.06 -7.13
CA SER A 385 0.52 11.02 -6.18
C SER A 385 -0.33 9.94 -6.86
N THR A 386 -0.04 8.68 -6.57
CA THR A 386 -0.72 7.53 -7.19
C THR A 386 -1.71 6.88 -6.22
N PRO A 387 -2.85 6.35 -6.71
CA PRO A 387 -3.72 5.51 -5.89
C PRO A 387 -3.01 4.20 -5.49
N LEU A 388 -3.49 3.56 -4.42
CA LEU A 388 -2.86 2.35 -3.86
C LEU A 388 -2.74 1.23 -4.89
N THR A 389 -3.71 1.13 -5.80
CA THR A 389 -3.75 0.14 -6.88
C THR A 389 -2.62 0.27 -7.89
N THR A 390 -1.98 1.44 -8.00
CA THR A 390 -0.85 1.67 -8.91
C THR A 390 0.43 2.10 -8.18
N ALA A 391 0.40 2.30 -6.86
CA ALA A 391 1.55 2.74 -6.07
C ALA A 391 2.71 1.74 -6.11
N GLU A 392 2.40 0.44 -6.13
CA GLU A 392 3.39 -0.64 -6.15
C GLU A 392 3.93 -0.97 -7.55
N THR A 393 3.49 -0.23 -8.58
CA THR A 393 3.78 -0.61 -9.98
C THR A 393 5.27 -0.70 -10.25
N ALA A 394 6.03 0.29 -9.81
CA ALA A 394 7.48 0.32 -9.97
C ALA A 394 8.24 -0.54 -8.96
N SER A 395 7.89 -0.49 -7.68
CA SER A 395 8.59 -1.17 -6.58
C SER A 395 8.62 -2.68 -6.79
N VAL A 396 7.45 -3.30 -6.99
CA VAL A 396 7.33 -4.74 -7.19
C VAL A 396 7.91 -5.16 -8.54
N PHE A 397 7.81 -4.33 -9.59
CA PHE A 397 8.43 -4.64 -10.88
C PHE A 397 9.95 -4.65 -10.79
N CYS A 398 10.54 -3.65 -10.12
CA CYS A 398 11.97 -3.58 -9.84
C CYS A 398 12.45 -4.75 -8.97
N GLU A 399 11.65 -5.16 -7.97
CA GLU A 399 11.91 -6.36 -7.19
C GLU A 399 11.91 -7.62 -8.08
N MET A 400 10.96 -7.75 -9.02
CA MET A 400 10.91 -8.86 -9.98
C MET A 400 12.12 -8.88 -10.93
N LEU A 401 12.62 -7.72 -11.36
CA LEU A 401 13.85 -7.63 -12.16
C LEU A 401 15.06 -8.18 -11.39
N VAL A 402 15.20 -7.79 -10.12
CA VAL A 402 16.28 -8.26 -9.24
C VAL A 402 16.10 -9.74 -8.91
N PHE A 403 14.86 -10.20 -8.69
CA PHE A 403 14.53 -11.60 -8.48
C PHE A 403 14.97 -12.46 -9.65
N ASP A 404 14.59 -12.10 -10.89
CA ASP A 404 15.02 -12.82 -12.10
C ASP A 404 16.56 -12.83 -12.22
N TYR A 405 17.21 -11.68 -12.01
CA TYR A 405 18.67 -11.56 -12.11
C TYR A 405 19.40 -12.47 -11.11
N VAL A 406 18.92 -12.56 -9.86
CA VAL A 406 19.49 -13.42 -8.81
C VAL A 406 19.18 -14.88 -9.11
N LEU A 407 17.92 -15.19 -9.44
CA LEU A 407 17.45 -16.55 -9.71
C LEU A 407 18.26 -17.22 -10.82
N ASP A 408 18.57 -16.49 -11.89
CA ASP A 408 19.36 -17.02 -13.02
C ASP A 408 20.81 -17.38 -12.63
N LYS A 409 21.33 -16.80 -11.54
CA LYS A 409 22.70 -17.01 -11.05
C LYS A 409 22.80 -17.95 -9.84
N SER A 410 21.67 -18.35 -9.28
CA SER A 410 21.60 -19.27 -8.13
C SER A 410 21.72 -20.74 -8.54
N ASP A 411 22.23 -21.56 -7.63
CA ASP A 411 22.17 -23.02 -7.74
C ASP A 411 20.77 -23.55 -7.43
N ASP A 412 20.54 -24.86 -7.57
CA ASP A 412 19.21 -25.45 -7.39
C ASP A 412 18.67 -25.32 -5.95
N LYS A 413 19.55 -25.37 -4.93
CA LYS A 413 19.16 -25.24 -3.51
C LYS A 413 18.71 -23.82 -3.23
N ASP A 414 19.47 -22.84 -3.67
CA ASP A 414 19.15 -21.42 -3.51
C ASP A 414 17.93 -21.02 -4.34
N LYS A 415 17.79 -21.55 -5.56
CA LYS A 415 16.59 -21.36 -6.40
C LYS A 415 15.33 -21.87 -5.69
N LEU A 416 15.40 -23.05 -5.06
CA LEU A 416 14.25 -23.62 -4.35
C LEU A 416 13.79 -22.68 -3.23
N ALA A 417 14.73 -22.20 -2.41
CA ALA A 417 14.43 -21.29 -1.31
C ALA A 417 13.95 -19.90 -1.79
N LEU A 418 14.54 -19.36 -2.86
CA LEU A 418 14.15 -18.09 -3.48
C LEU A 418 12.74 -18.14 -4.04
N ILE A 419 12.42 -19.16 -4.85
CA ILE A 419 11.10 -19.30 -5.45
C ILE A 419 10.05 -19.58 -4.36
N ALA A 420 10.37 -20.39 -3.34
CA ALA A 420 9.48 -20.63 -2.22
C ALA A 420 9.09 -19.33 -1.50
N SER A 421 10.08 -18.53 -1.12
CA SER A 421 9.85 -17.24 -0.47
C SER A 421 9.00 -16.33 -1.36
N LYS A 422 9.34 -16.24 -2.65
CA LYS A 422 8.61 -15.36 -3.58
C LYS A 422 7.16 -15.79 -3.78
N LEU A 423 6.89 -17.10 -3.87
CA LEU A 423 5.53 -17.63 -3.96
C LEU A 423 4.75 -17.36 -2.66
N GLU A 424 5.36 -17.55 -1.49
CA GLU A 424 4.73 -17.26 -0.21
C GLU A 424 4.40 -15.77 -0.05
N ASP A 425 5.30 -14.88 -0.48
CA ASP A 425 5.08 -13.44 -0.51
C ASP A 425 3.93 -13.08 -1.45
N ILE A 426 3.92 -13.64 -2.67
CA ILE A 426 2.80 -13.49 -3.61
C ILE A 426 1.50 -13.99 -2.99
N PHE A 427 1.50 -15.13 -2.30
CA PHE A 427 0.28 -15.68 -1.70
C PHE A 427 -0.22 -14.82 -0.53
N ALA A 428 0.68 -14.21 0.24
CA ALA A 428 0.36 -13.28 1.31
C ALA A 428 -0.21 -11.95 0.80
N THR A 429 0.27 -11.46 -0.35
CA THR A 429 -0.12 -10.15 -0.92
C THR A 429 -1.26 -10.23 -1.94
N LEU A 430 -1.44 -11.38 -2.60
CA LEU A 430 -2.53 -11.65 -3.54
C LEU A 430 -3.64 -12.48 -2.89
N TYR A 431 -3.46 -13.79 -2.81
CA TYR A 431 -4.55 -14.72 -2.46
C TYR A 431 -5.12 -14.51 -1.06
N ARG A 432 -4.25 -14.24 -0.07
CA ARG A 432 -4.69 -13.92 1.29
C ARG A 432 -5.48 -12.60 1.35
N GLN A 433 -5.11 -11.61 0.55
CA GLN A 433 -5.83 -10.33 0.51
C GLN A 433 -7.17 -10.45 -0.23
N ILE A 434 -7.26 -11.32 -1.25
CA ILE A 434 -8.54 -11.70 -1.88
C ILE A 434 -9.44 -12.43 -0.90
N ASN A 435 -8.88 -13.36 -0.11
CA ASN A 435 -9.59 -14.02 0.98
C ASN A 435 -10.12 -13.02 2.03
N PHE A 436 -9.32 -12.02 2.42
CA PHE A 436 -9.75 -10.96 3.34
C PHE A 436 -10.89 -10.12 2.76
N THR A 437 -10.79 -9.77 1.48
CA THR A 437 -11.80 -8.96 0.79
C THR A 437 -13.12 -9.69 0.66
N THR A 438 -13.09 -10.98 0.30
CA THR A 438 -14.30 -11.81 0.17
C THR A 438 -14.96 -12.09 1.52
N PHE A 439 -14.16 -12.28 2.58
CA PHE A 439 -14.62 -12.31 3.97
C PHE A 439 -15.34 -11.01 4.35
N GLU A 440 -14.70 -9.87 4.11
CA GLU A 440 -15.24 -8.56 4.45
C GLU A 440 -16.53 -8.24 3.68
N ARG A 441 -16.58 -8.56 2.38
CA ARG A 441 -17.81 -8.44 1.57
C ARG A 441 -18.98 -9.19 2.22
N LYS A 442 -18.75 -10.41 2.71
CA LYS A 442 -19.80 -11.20 3.38
C LYS A 442 -20.19 -10.64 4.73
N VAL A 443 -19.22 -10.19 5.53
CA VAL A 443 -19.50 -9.54 6.83
C VAL A 443 -20.33 -8.27 6.63
N HIS A 444 -19.92 -7.39 5.72
CA HIS A 444 -20.60 -6.12 5.46
C HIS A 444 -21.93 -6.27 4.69
N ALA A 445 -22.17 -7.39 4.00
CA ALA A 445 -23.46 -7.69 3.39
C ALA A 445 -24.59 -7.92 4.42
N SER A 446 -24.25 -8.30 5.65
CA SER A 446 -25.25 -8.42 6.73
C SER A 446 -25.75 -7.04 7.16
N LYS A 447 -27.08 -6.89 7.31
CA LYS A 447 -27.69 -5.63 7.78
C LYS A 447 -27.56 -5.44 9.29
N ASP A 448 -27.53 -6.54 10.02
CA ASP A 448 -27.52 -6.62 11.47
C ASP A 448 -26.10 -6.88 11.99
N GLU A 449 -25.91 -6.74 13.31
CA GLU A 449 -24.69 -7.20 13.95
C GLU A 449 -24.56 -8.72 13.84
N LEU A 450 -23.34 -9.21 13.64
CA LEU A 450 -23.04 -10.63 13.57
C LEU A 450 -22.54 -11.13 14.92
N SER A 451 -22.98 -12.32 15.32
CA SER A 451 -22.39 -13.05 16.43
C SER A 451 -20.98 -13.52 16.10
N VAL A 452 -20.19 -13.86 17.13
CA VAL A 452 -18.84 -14.44 16.99
C VAL A 452 -18.87 -15.66 16.04
N ASP A 453 -19.85 -16.55 16.22
CA ASP A 453 -19.96 -17.78 15.44
C ASP A 453 -20.28 -17.51 13.96
N GLU A 454 -21.09 -16.49 13.65
CA GLU A 454 -21.37 -16.11 12.26
C GLU A 454 -20.12 -15.56 11.57
N ILE A 455 -19.34 -14.70 12.25
CA ILE A 455 -18.08 -14.17 11.70
C ILE A 455 -17.06 -15.30 11.52
N ASP A 456 -16.92 -16.17 12.53
CA ASP A 456 -16.04 -17.34 12.48
C ASP A 456 -16.37 -18.28 11.30
N GLU A 457 -17.66 -18.54 11.02
CA GLU A 457 -18.07 -19.38 9.90
C GLU A 457 -17.78 -18.73 8.55
N ILE A 458 -18.04 -17.43 8.39
CA ILE A 458 -17.68 -16.70 7.17
C ILE A 458 -16.17 -16.78 6.94
N TRP A 459 -15.37 -16.59 7.99
CA TRP A 459 -13.91 -16.68 7.92
C TRP A 459 -13.43 -18.07 7.49
N MET A 460 -14.00 -19.12 8.07
CA MET A 460 -13.65 -20.50 7.71
C MET A 460 -14.08 -20.85 6.30
N GLU A 461 -15.26 -20.40 5.85
CA GLU A 461 -15.74 -20.62 4.49
C GLU A 461 -14.77 -20.03 3.46
N GLU A 462 -14.43 -18.75 3.61
CA GLU A 462 -13.53 -18.08 2.66
C GLU A 462 -12.11 -18.65 2.74
N SER A 463 -11.61 -18.94 3.95
CA SER A 463 -10.24 -19.46 4.13
C SER A 463 -10.08 -20.84 3.51
N ARG A 464 -11.10 -21.70 3.58
CA ARG A 464 -11.06 -23.05 3.00
C ARG A 464 -11.00 -23.02 1.47
N LYS A 465 -11.63 -22.03 0.81
CA LYS A 465 -11.55 -21.91 -0.67
C LYS A 465 -10.11 -21.75 -1.14
N MET A 466 -9.33 -20.90 -0.46
CA MET A 466 -7.94 -20.61 -0.84
C MET A 466 -7.02 -21.83 -0.73
N PHE A 467 -7.15 -22.62 0.34
CA PHE A 467 -6.22 -23.71 0.63
C PHE A 467 -6.69 -25.06 0.08
N GLY A 468 -8.00 -25.26 -0.08
CA GLY A 468 -8.57 -26.58 -0.39
C GLY A 468 -8.06 -27.66 0.58
N ASP A 469 -7.66 -28.81 0.05
CA ASP A 469 -7.16 -29.95 0.84
C ASP A 469 -5.63 -29.89 1.11
N SER A 470 -4.93 -28.91 0.53
CA SER A 470 -3.46 -28.80 0.61
C SER A 470 -2.94 -28.36 1.99
N LEU A 471 -3.78 -27.68 2.77
CA LEU A 471 -3.48 -27.16 4.10
C LEU A 471 -4.71 -27.30 5.01
N ILE A 472 -4.60 -28.09 6.07
CA ILE A 472 -5.70 -28.36 6.98
C ILE A 472 -5.84 -27.20 7.98
N LEU A 473 -6.96 -26.48 7.90
CA LEU A 473 -7.32 -25.46 8.88
C LEU A 473 -7.98 -26.12 10.08
N ASN A 474 -7.32 -26.11 11.24
CA ASN A 474 -7.89 -26.63 12.48
C ASN A 474 -9.10 -25.78 12.92
N ASP A 475 -10.00 -26.36 13.73
CA ASP A 475 -11.22 -25.68 14.21
C ASP A 475 -10.91 -24.35 14.93
N TYR A 476 -9.84 -24.30 15.73
CA TYR A 476 -9.42 -23.08 16.42
C TYR A 476 -9.06 -21.92 15.48
N TYR A 477 -8.77 -22.20 14.20
CA TYR A 477 -8.41 -21.20 13.19
C TYR A 477 -9.55 -20.21 12.92
N ARG A 478 -10.79 -20.61 13.28
CA ARG A 478 -12.00 -19.82 13.05
C ARG A 478 -11.96 -18.42 13.66
N HIS A 479 -11.17 -18.21 14.72
CA HIS A 479 -11.02 -16.90 15.37
C HIS A 479 -9.90 -16.03 14.79
N TRP A 480 -9.12 -16.50 13.79
CA TRP A 480 -7.93 -15.77 13.32
C TRP A 480 -8.25 -14.50 12.52
N TRP A 481 -9.51 -14.26 12.14
CA TRP A 481 -9.91 -12.96 11.60
C TRP A 481 -9.75 -11.83 12.63
N SER A 482 -9.83 -12.16 13.93
CA SER A 482 -10.03 -11.16 15.00
C SER A 482 -8.79 -10.38 15.38
N TYR A 483 -7.60 -10.75 14.88
CA TYR A 483 -6.35 -10.01 15.12
C TYR A 483 -5.94 -9.17 13.90
N ILE A 484 -6.71 -9.19 12.81
CA ILE A 484 -6.32 -8.54 11.56
C ILE A 484 -6.69 -7.05 11.63
N PRO A 485 -5.70 -6.14 11.72
CA PRO A 485 -5.95 -4.72 11.93
C PRO A 485 -6.63 -4.05 10.71
N HIS A 486 -6.41 -4.57 9.50
CA HIS A 486 -6.93 -3.96 8.27
C HIS A 486 -8.46 -3.81 8.27
N PHE A 487 -9.20 -4.80 8.81
CA PHE A 487 -10.67 -4.72 8.92
C PHE A 487 -11.15 -3.59 9.83
N ILE A 488 -10.28 -3.13 10.73
CA ILE A 488 -10.60 -2.17 11.78
C ILE A 488 -10.22 -0.74 11.37
N HIS A 489 -9.05 -0.56 10.74
CA HIS A 489 -8.55 0.77 10.39
C HIS A 489 -8.98 1.22 8.99
N SER A 490 -9.07 0.28 8.04
CA SER A 490 -9.25 0.60 6.63
C SER A 490 -10.14 -0.44 5.95
N PRO A 491 -11.47 -0.42 6.18
CA PRO A 491 -12.37 -1.36 5.53
C PRO A 491 -12.23 -1.37 4.01
N PHE A 492 -12.29 -2.56 3.41
CA PHE A 492 -12.10 -2.85 1.98
C PHE A 492 -10.74 -2.47 1.40
N TYR A 493 -9.75 -2.18 2.23
CA TYR A 493 -8.40 -1.83 1.77
C TYR A 493 -7.65 -2.99 1.11
N CYS A 494 -7.84 -4.22 1.59
CA CYS A 494 -7.01 -5.37 1.24
C CYS A 494 -6.97 -5.69 -0.25
N TYR A 495 -8.06 -5.51 -1.00
CA TYR A 495 -8.05 -5.79 -2.44
C TYR A 495 -7.03 -4.91 -3.17
N SER A 496 -6.71 -3.72 -2.66
CA SER A 496 -5.77 -2.79 -3.29
C SER A 496 -4.37 -3.40 -3.42
N TYR A 497 -3.94 -4.18 -2.42
CA TYR A 497 -2.68 -4.93 -2.48
C TYR A 497 -2.70 -6.02 -3.53
N ALA A 498 -3.74 -6.84 -3.53
CA ALA A 498 -3.92 -7.90 -4.52
C ALA A 498 -3.96 -7.33 -5.94
N TYR A 499 -4.65 -6.21 -6.10
CA TYR A 499 -4.78 -5.48 -7.35
C TYR A 499 -3.42 -5.00 -7.83
N ALA A 500 -2.67 -4.27 -6.99
CA ALA A 500 -1.37 -3.74 -7.36
C ALA A 500 -0.36 -4.85 -7.67
N GLN A 501 -0.34 -5.91 -6.85
CA GLN A 501 0.53 -7.08 -7.06
C GLN A 501 0.23 -7.78 -8.40
N LEU A 502 -1.04 -8.06 -8.70
CA LEU A 502 -1.39 -8.79 -9.91
C LEU A 502 -1.28 -7.91 -11.17
N LEU A 503 -1.55 -6.60 -11.06
CA LEU A 503 -1.28 -5.62 -12.12
C LEU A 503 0.20 -5.65 -12.51
N VAL A 504 1.10 -5.61 -11.52
CA VAL A 504 2.54 -5.68 -11.77
C VAL A 504 2.94 -7.00 -12.40
N LEU A 505 2.45 -8.13 -11.88
CA LEU A 505 2.76 -9.43 -12.48
C LEU A 505 2.24 -9.54 -13.91
N ALA A 506 1.10 -8.92 -14.25
CA ALA A 506 0.60 -8.86 -15.61
C ALA A 506 1.51 -8.02 -16.52
N LEU A 507 1.95 -6.83 -16.06
CA LEU A 507 2.89 -5.99 -16.80
C LEU A 507 4.26 -6.67 -16.96
N PHE A 508 4.76 -7.35 -15.92
CA PHE A 508 6.00 -8.12 -15.95
C PHE A 508 5.89 -9.31 -16.90
N GLY A 509 4.77 -10.05 -16.87
CA GLY A 509 4.51 -11.14 -17.82
C GLY A 509 4.45 -10.64 -19.27
N LEU A 510 3.85 -9.46 -19.51
CA LEU A 510 3.83 -8.83 -20.82
C LEU A 510 5.26 -8.50 -21.29
N TYR A 511 6.08 -7.88 -20.43
CA TYR A 511 7.49 -7.61 -20.69
C TYR A 511 8.26 -8.89 -21.06
N LYS A 512 8.20 -9.93 -20.22
CA LYS A 512 8.90 -11.19 -20.43
C LYS A 512 8.43 -11.95 -21.67
N SER A 513 7.18 -11.75 -22.09
CA SER A 513 6.64 -12.40 -23.28
C SER A 513 7.16 -11.83 -24.60
N GLY A 514 7.70 -10.60 -24.60
CA GLY A 514 8.12 -9.90 -25.81
C GLY A 514 6.98 -9.52 -26.77
N LYS A 515 5.71 -9.66 -26.35
CA LYS A 515 4.54 -9.40 -27.21
C LYS A 515 4.16 -7.92 -27.34
N CYS A 516 4.65 -7.08 -26.42
CA CYS A 516 4.44 -5.63 -26.47
C CYS A 516 5.69 -4.97 -27.05
N GLU A 517 5.60 -4.48 -28.28
CA GLU A 517 6.62 -3.62 -28.85
C GLU A 517 6.79 -2.36 -27.99
N ASN A 518 8.02 -1.86 -27.85
CA ASN A 518 8.35 -0.68 -27.06
C ASN A 518 7.87 -0.72 -25.59
N PHE A 519 7.70 -1.91 -25.00
CA PHE A 519 7.21 -2.06 -23.62
C PHE A 519 7.93 -1.13 -22.64
N VAL A 520 9.27 -1.07 -22.71
CA VAL A 520 10.10 -0.27 -21.78
C VAL A 520 9.78 1.23 -21.88
N GLU A 521 9.53 1.74 -23.09
CA GLU A 521 9.14 3.13 -23.31
C GLU A 521 7.75 3.40 -22.75
N ILE A 522 6.78 2.55 -23.09
CA ILE A 522 5.39 2.65 -22.62
C ILE A 522 5.33 2.58 -21.10
N TYR A 523 6.07 1.66 -20.49
CA TYR A 523 6.16 1.49 -19.04
C TYR A 523 6.84 2.69 -18.35
N THR A 524 7.89 3.25 -18.95
CA THR A 524 8.52 4.46 -18.41
C THR A 524 7.57 5.65 -18.46
N ASN A 525 6.79 5.79 -19.53
CA ASN A 525 5.77 6.83 -19.65
C ASN A 525 4.61 6.60 -18.67
N PHE A 526 4.18 5.34 -18.49
CA PHE A 526 3.18 4.94 -17.50
C PHE A 526 3.56 5.43 -16.10
N LEU A 527 4.81 5.23 -15.67
CA LEU A 527 5.29 5.75 -14.37
C LEU A 527 5.40 7.27 -14.34
N ALA A 528 5.83 7.89 -15.45
CA ALA A 528 5.97 9.34 -15.54
C ALA A 528 4.62 10.08 -15.45
N LEU A 529 3.50 9.40 -15.72
CA LEU A 529 2.17 9.96 -15.58
C LEU A 529 1.76 10.14 -14.10
N GLY A 530 2.44 9.54 -13.12
CA GLY A 530 2.03 9.62 -11.72
C GLY A 530 0.57 9.21 -11.53
N GLY A 531 -0.23 10.06 -10.88
CA GLY A 531 -1.70 9.98 -10.82
C GLY A 531 -2.43 10.99 -11.71
N SER A 532 -1.80 11.47 -12.80
CA SER A 532 -2.40 12.43 -13.74
C SER A 532 -3.49 11.85 -14.66
N MET A 533 -3.73 10.53 -14.59
CA MET A 533 -4.65 9.80 -15.45
C MET A 533 -5.23 8.58 -14.71
N ALA A 534 -6.39 8.09 -15.15
CA ALA A 534 -7.01 6.94 -14.53
C ALA A 534 -6.18 5.66 -14.75
N PRO A 535 -6.06 4.77 -13.74
CA PRO A 535 -5.36 3.49 -13.87
C PRO A 535 -5.79 2.69 -15.11
N ARG A 536 -7.09 2.73 -15.45
CA ARG A 536 -7.63 2.08 -16.66
C ARG A 536 -6.97 2.60 -17.94
N ASP A 537 -6.94 3.91 -18.10
CA ASP A 537 -6.43 4.57 -19.31
C ASP A 537 -4.91 4.39 -19.42
N MET A 538 -4.22 4.42 -18.28
CA MET A 538 -2.79 4.11 -18.22
C MET A 538 -2.48 2.68 -18.68
N VAL A 539 -3.26 1.68 -18.25
CA VAL A 539 -3.08 0.28 -18.69
C VAL A 539 -3.48 0.07 -20.15
N PHE A 540 -4.44 0.85 -20.65
CA PHE A 540 -4.83 0.81 -22.06
C PHE A 540 -3.67 1.16 -23.02
N ALA A 541 -2.65 1.89 -22.56
CA ALA A 541 -1.43 2.14 -23.33
C ALA A 541 -0.67 0.85 -23.72
N PHE A 542 -0.89 -0.25 -23.01
CA PHE A 542 -0.36 -1.59 -23.35
C PHE A 542 -1.30 -2.42 -24.23
N ASN A 543 -2.40 -1.84 -24.72
CA ASN A 543 -3.53 -2.53 -25.37
C ASN A 543 -4.18 -3.60 -24.46
N LEU A 544 -4.27 -3.30 -23.16
CA LEU A 544 -4.86 -4.17 -22.15
C LEU A 544 -6.04 -3.47 -21.46
N ASP A 545 -7.00 -4.26 -20.95
CA ASP A 545 -8.15 -3.74 -20.19
C ASP A 545 -8.25 -4.42 -18.82
N ILE A 546 -8.02 -3.63 -17.76
CA ILE A 546 -8.09 -4.07 -16.35
C ILE A 546 -9.48 -4.54 -15.91
N ASN A 547 -10.52 -4.25 -16.68
CA ASN A 547 -11.88 -4.73 -16.41
C ASN A 547 -12.12 -6.16 -16.90
N THR A 548 -11.13 -6.79 -17.54
CA THR A 548 -11.27 -8.13 -18.14
C THR A 548 -10.51 -9.18 -17.34
N LYS A 549 -11.02 -10.41 -17.31
CA LYS A 549 -10.33 -11.54 -16.66
C LYS A 549 -9.07 -11.90 -17.41
N GLU A 550 -9.10 -11.74 -18.74
CA GLU A 550 -7.99 -12.02 -19.65
C GLU A 550 -6.74 -11.24 -19.28
N PHE A 551 -6.90 -9.99 -18.81
CA PHE A 551 -5.81 -9.19 -18.28
C PHE A 551 -5.19 -9.81 -17.02
N TRP A 552 -6.00 -10.10 -16.00
CA TRP A 552 -5.53 -10.68 -14.73
C TRP A 552 -4.89 -12.06 -14.91
N GLN A 553 -5.37 -12.84 -15.88
CA GLN A 553 -4.78 -14.12 -16.27
C GLN A 553 -3.34 -14.01 -16.78
N ILE A 554 -2.89 -12.85 -17.26
CA ILE A 554 -1.48 -12.64 -17.64
C ILE A 554 -0.60 -12.73 -16.38
N GLY A 555 -0.97 -12.06 -15.30
CA GLY A 555 -0.23 -12.10 -14.04
C GLY A 555 -0.27 -13.47 -13.39
N LEU A 556 -1.42 -14.15 -13.42
CA LEU A 556 -1.57 -15.51 -12.87
C LEU A 556 -0.68 -16.53 -13.57
N LYS A 557 -0.44 -16.38 -14.88
CA LYS A 557 0.51 -17.22 -15.62
C LYS A 557 1.96 -17.06 -15.16
N GLU A 558 2.37 -15.88 -14.68
CA GLU A 558 3.69 -15.73 -14.09
C GLU A 558 3.81 -16.48 -12.76
N ILE A 559 2.74 -16.49 -11.96
CA ILE A 559 2.66 -17.30 -10.73
C ILE A 559 2.72 -18.79 -11.09
N GLU A 560 1.96 -19.23 -12.08
CA GLU A 560 1.96 -20.62 -12.57
C GLU A 560 3.38 -21.06 -12.99
N LYS A 561 4.10 -20.24 -13.77
CA LYS A 561 5.49 -20.53 -14.15
C LYS A 561 6.40 -20.70 -12.94
N LEU A 562 6.25 -19.87 -11.90
CA LEU A 562 7.03 -19.99 -10.68
C LEU A 562 6.69 -21.27 -9.91
N VAL A 563 5.40 -21.62 -9.80
CA VAL A 563 4.94 -22.88 -9.18
C VAL A 563 5.50 -24.09 -9.92
N GLU A 564 5.47 -24.10 -11.26
CA GLU A 564 6.04 -25.20 -12.05
C GLU A 564 7.56 -25.30 -11.92
N LYS A 565 8.28 -24.17 -11.91
CA LYS A 565 9.72 -24.14 -11.60
C LYS A 565 9.99 -24.72 -10.19
N PHE A 566 9.22 -24.31 -9.18
CA PHE A 566 9.35 -24.80 -7.81
C PHE A 566 9.13 -26.32 -7.72
N LYS A 567 8.12 -26.84 -8.41
CA LYS A 567 7.83 -28.29 -8.45
C LYS A 567 8.94 -29.09 -9.13
N GLY A 568 9.59 -28.51 -10.15
CA GLY A 568 10.69 -29.13 -10.90
C GLY A 568 12.00 -29.24 -10.12
N LEU A 569 12.19 -28.44 -9.06
CA LEU A 569 13.37 -28.49 -8.20
C LEU A 569 13.27 -29.64 -7.18
N LYS A 570 14.43 -30.22 -6.83
CA LYS A 570 14.53 -31.38 -5.93
C LYS A 570 14.96 -30.99 -4.53
#